data_AF-A0A965G951-F1
#
_entry.id   AF-A0A965G951-F1
#
_cell.length_a   1.000
_cell.length_b   1.000
_cell.length_c   1.000
_cell.angle_alpha   90.00
_cell.angle_beta   90.00
_cell.angle_gamma   90.00
#
_symmetry.space_group_name_H-M   'P 1'
#
loop_
_entity.id
_entity.type
_entity.pdbx_description
1 polymer ?
#
loop_
_entity_poly.entity_id
_entity_poly.type
_entity_poly.pdbx_seq_one_letter_code
_entity_poly.pdbx_strand_id
1 'polypeptide(L)'
;PRFLEYARAAAAFAETWIYLWNLPMPANPPSHYLADIGTVGMQLIATGHSLVDAYMAFDAGNYLRLHRLTGDHHFREVAEILLHNTKAMMATQAQPHDLAGPGWQQEHWSFAPPRGCGLHRYWLPWVSVSHLHGMASWAREKTLR
;
A
#
# COMPACT_ATOMS: atom_id res chain seq x y z
N PRO A 1 -2.52 27.12 -9.41
CA PRO A 1 -1.10 27.56 -9.24
C PRO A 1 -0.13 26.53 -9.83
N ARG A 2 1.01 26.94 -10.39
CA ARG A 2 1.95 26.04 -11.12
C ARG A 2 2.34 24.77 -10.37
N PHE A 3 2.63 24.88 -9.07
CA PHE A 3 3.01 23.72 -8.25
C PHE A 3 1.87 22.72 -8.02
N LEU A 4 0.61 23.17 -8.02
CA LEU A 4 -0.53 22.27 -7.91
C LEU A 4 -0.68 21.39 -9.15
N GLU A 5 -0.42 21.93 -10.33
CA GLU A 5 -0.41 21.16 -11.58
C GLU A 5 0.72 20.13 -11.62
N TYR A 6 1.91 20.50 -11.10
CA TYR A 6 3.01 19.54 -10.97
C TYR A 6 2.70 18.43 -9.97
N ALA A 7 2.03 18.76 -8.86
CA ALA A 7 1.58 17.77 -7.88
C ALA A 7 0.56 16.80 -8.49
N ARG A 8 -0.39 17.31 -9.29
CA ARG A 8 -1.34 16.49 -10.07
C ARG A 8 -0.63 15.52 -11.00
N ALA A 9 0.32 16.03 -11.80
CA ALA A 9 1.07 15.19 -12.74
C ALA A 9 1.92 14.13 -12.02
N ALA A 10 2.56 14.50 -10.90
CA ALA A 10 3.35 13.56 -10.10
C ALA A 10 2.47 12.47 -9.46
N ALA A 11 1.29 12.84 -8.94
CA ALA A 11 0.33 11.88 -8.39
C ALA A 11 -0.21 10.94 -9.47
N ALA A 12 -0.63 11.47 -10.62
CA ALA A 12 -1.11 10.69 -11.76
C ALA A 12 -0.04 9.72 -12.29
N PHE A 13 1.24 10.09 -12.24
CA PHE A 13 2.32 9.17 -12.58
C PHE A 13 2.53 8.11 -11.49
N ALA A 14 2.56 8.51 -10.22
CA ALA A 14 2.80 7.61 -9.09
C ALA A 14 1.72 6.53 -8.96
N GLU A 15 0.44 6.85 -9.17
CA GLU A 15 -0.65 5.87 -9.07
C GLU A 15 -0.58 4.78 -10.16
N THR A 16 0.12 5.01 -11.28
CA THR A 16 0.30 3.98 -12.32
C THR A 16 1.07 2.75 -11.84
N TRP A 17 1.76 2.86 -10.70
CA TRP A 17 2.48 1.77 -10.07
C TRP A 17 1.61 0.92 -9.12
N ILE A 18 0.35 1.31 -8.91
CA ILE A 18 -0.60 0.63 -8.03
C ILE A 18 -1.36 -0.44 -8.82
N TYR A 19 -1.37 -1.67 -8.31
CA TYR A 19 -2.23 -2.72 -8.85
C TYR A 19 -3.70 -2.46 -8.47
N LEU A 20 -4.57 -2.29 -9.47
CA LEU A 20 -6.01 -2.03 -9.29
C LEU A 20 -6.90 -3.25 -9.54
N TRP A 21 -6.30 -4.43 -9.69
CA TRP A 21 -7.00 -5.70 -9.95
C TRP A 21 -6.59 -6.78 -8.96
N ASN A 22 -7.55 -7.62 -8.55
CA ASN A 22 -7.28 -8.79 -7.73
C ASN A 22 -6.68 -9.92 -8.58
N LEU A 23 -5.39 -10.13 -8.44
CA LEU A 23 -4.66 -11.18 -9.14
C LEU A 23 -4.96 -12.54 -8.51
N PRO A 24 -5.38 -13.54 -9.30
CA PRO A 24 -5.54 -14.90 -8.82
C PRO A 24 -4.20 -15.45 -8.33
N MET A 25 -4.18 -15.82 -7.05
CA MET A 25 -3.03 -16.44 -6.40
C MET A 25 -3.16 -17.97 -6.40
N PRO A 26 -2.04 -18.72 -6.38
CA PRO A 26 -2.10 -20.18 -6.31
C PRO A 26 -2.90 -20.63 -5.07
N ALA A 27 -3.66 -21.73 -5.19
CA ALA A 27 -4.46 -22.28 -4.09
C ALA A 27 -3.61 -22.69 -2.88
N ASN A 28 -2.37 -23.13 -3.14
CA ASN A 28 -1.34 -23.38 -2.14
C ASN A 28 -0.22 -22.37 -2.37
N PRO A 29 -0.41 -21.09 -1.96
CA PRO A 29 0.61 -20.10 -2.19
C PRO A 29 1.86 -20.43 -1.37
N PRO A 30 3.04 -20.02 -1.82
CA PRO A 30 4.22 -19.97 -0.98
C PRO A 30 3.91 -19.21 0.31
N SER A 31 4.61 -19.52 1.40
CA SER A 31 4.33 -18.98 2.75
C SER A 31 4.26 -17.45 2.82
N HIS A 32 4.87 -16.75 1.87
CA HIS A 32 5.00 -15.29 1.85
C HIS A 32 3.73 -14.55 1.41
N TYR A 33 2.71 -15.23 0.91
CA TYR A 33 1.39 -14.66 0.64
C TYR A 33 0.34 -15.33 1.52
N LEU A 34 -0.51 -14.52 2.14
CA LEU A 34 -1.61 -14.99 2.98
C LEU A 34 -2.80 -15.30 2.08
N ALA A 35 -3.32 -16.54 2.13
CA ALA A 35 -4.51 -16.89 1.36
C ALA A 35 -5.68 -15.92 1.66
N ASP A 36 -6.52 -15.70 0.65
CA ASP A 36 -7.76 -14.91 0.73
C ASP A 36 -7.64 -13.40 1.01
N ILE A 37 -6.44 -12.83 0.95
CA ILE A 37 -6.27 -11.35 0.96
C ILE A 37 -6.46 -10.76 -0.45
N GLY A 38 -6.83 -9.48 -0.54
CA GLY A 38 -6.84 -8.75 -1.81
C GLY A 38 -5.42 -8.34 -2.23
N THR A 39 -5.17 -8.28 -3.54
CA THR A 39 -3.90 -7.80 -4.12
C THR A 39 -3.96 -6.36 -4.59
N VAL A 40 -5.16 -5.76 -4.58
CA VAL A 40 -5.38 -4.36 -4.96
C VAL A 40 -4.62 -3.44 -3.99
N GLY A 41 -4.05 -2.35 -4.49
CA GLY A 41 -3.42 -1.34 -3.65
C GLY A 41 -1.97 -1.65 -3.27
N MET A 42 -1.38 -2.71 -3.80
CA MET A 42 0.08 -2.96 -3.71
C MET A 42 0.81 -2.27 -4.85
N GLN A 43 2.10 -2.00 -4.66
CA GLN A 43 2.94 -1.28 -5.61
C GLN A 43 4.06 -2.17 -6.16
N LEU A 44 4.42 -2.02 -7.45
CA LEU A 44 5.59 -2.67 -8.01
C LEU A 44 6.89 -2.06 -7.47
N ILE A 45 7.77 -2.91 -6.93
CA ILE A 45 9.16 -2.58 -6.63
C ILE A 45 9.96 -2.63 -7.93
N ALA A 46 10.05 -1.49 -8.62
CA ALA A 46 10.65 -1.41 -9.95
C ALA A 46 12.15 -1.73 -9.99
N THR A 47 12.87 -1.51 -8.89
CA THR A 47 14.33 -1.65 -8.82
C THR A 47 14.73 -2.72 -7.81
N GLY A 48 15.78 -3.50 -8.11
CA GLY A 48 16.29 -4.56 -7.23
C GLY A 48 15.66 -5.93 -7.51
N HIS A 49 14.36 -6.10 -7.26
CA HIS A 49 13.78 -7.46 -7.19
C HIS A 49 12.45 -7.67 -7.95
N SER A 50 11.83 -6.61 -8.51
CA SER A 50 10.56 -6.72 -9.28
C SER A 50 9.40 -7.40 -8.53
N LEU A 51 9.40 -7.26 -7.20
CA LEU A 51 8.34 -7.75 -6.31
C LEU A 51 7.25 -6.68 -6.13
N VAL A 52 6.31 -6.90 -5.22
CA VAL A 52 5.37 -5.86 -4.77
C VAL A 52 5.49 -5.60 -3.28
N ASP A 53 5.20 -4.37 -2.88
CA ASP A 53 5.14 -3.95 -1.48
C ASP A 53 4.00 -2.95 -1.22
N ALA A 54 4.01 -2.41 0.00
CA ALA A 54 3.07 -1.43 0.51
C ALA A 54 3.70 -0.03 0.69
N TYR A 55 4.73 0.32 -0.08
CA TYR A 55 5.50 1.56 0.12
C TYR A 55 4.63 2.81 0.12
N MET A 56 3.69 2.92 -0.82
CA MET A 56 2.83 4.10 -0.96
C MET A 56 1.75 4.22 0.14
N ALA A 57 1.72 3.30 1.12
CA ALA A 57 0.99 3.55 2.36
C ALA A 57 1.36 4.91 2.99
N PHE A 58 2.61 5.34 2.81
CA PHE A 58 3.14 6.64 3.27
C PHE A 58 2.35 7.84 2.71
N ASP A 59 1.83 7.71 1.48
CA ASP A 59 1.27 8.81 0.68
C ASP A 59 -0.25 8.96 0.79
N ALA A 60 -0.93 8.13 1.60
CA ALA A 60 -2.38 8.21 1.76
C ALA A 60 -2.86 9.65 2.10
N GLY A 61 -2.19 10.33 3.03
CA GLY A 61 -2.52 11.72 3.34
C GLY A 61 -2.18 12.71 2.21
N ASN A 62 -1.14 12.45 1.42
CA ASN A 62 -0.75 13.34 0.31
C ASN A 62 -1.81 13.34 -0.80
N TYR A 63 -2.34 12.18 -1.16
CA TYR A 63 -3.45 12.08 -2.11
C TYR A 63 -4.74 12.71 -1.57
N LEU A 64 -5.08 12.50 -0.29
CA LEU A 64 -6.24 13.15 0.31
C LEU A 64 -6.10 14.68 0.35
N ARG A 65 -4.90 15.20 0.64
CA ARG A 65 -4.60 16.63 0.56
C ARG A 65 -4.76 17.15 -0.87
N LEU A 66 -4.29 16.39 -1.86
CA LEU A 66 -4.41 16.77 -3.26
C LEU A 66 -5.88 16.85 -3.67
N HIS A 67 -6.71 15.87 -3.31
CA HIS A 67 -8.17 15.94 -3.47
C HIS A 67 -8.75 17.26 -2.94
N ARG A 68 -8.40 17.65 -1.71
CA ARG A 68 -8.91 18.91 -1.12
C ARG A 68 -8.49 20.16 -1.88
N LEU A 69 -7.22 20.22 -2.31
CA LEU A 69 -6.69 21.38 -3.02
C LEU A 69 -7.24 21.50 -4.44
N THR A 70 -7.68 20.40 -5.02
CA THR A 70 -8.08 20.29 -6.43
C THR A 70 -9.58 20.18 -6.65
N GLY A 71 -10.31 19.67 -5.65
CA GLY A 71 -11.70 19.23 -5.77
C GLY A 71 -11.88 17.91 -6.53
N ASP A 72 -10.80 17.27 -6.97
CA ASP A 72 -10.88 16.08 -7.82
C ASP A 72 -11.08 14.81 -6.96
N HIS A 73 -12.22 14.13 -7.16
CA HIS A 73 -12.60 12.97 -6.37
C HIS A 73 -11.69 11.76 -6.59
N HIS A 74 -11.05 11.65 -7.77
CA HIS A 74 -10.15 10.55 -8.10
C HIS A 74 -9.02 10.39 -7.07
N PHE A 75 -8.39 11.51 -6.66
CA PHE A 75 -7.33 11.46 -5.67
C PHE A 75 -7.80 10.98 -4.29
N ARG A 76 -9.08 11.17 -3.95
CA ARG A 76 -9.65 10.60 -2.72
C ARG A 76 -9.74 9.08 -2.83
N GLU A 77 -10.19 8.56 -3.97
CA GLU A 77 -10.30 7.11 -4.19
C GLU A 77 -8.94 6.43 -4.09
N VAL A 78 -7.91 7.00 -4.72
CA VAL A 78 -6.53 6.51 -4.60
C VAL A 78 -6.07 6.55 -3.14
N ALA A 79 -6.35 7.65 -2.44
CA ALA A 79 -6.00 7.78 -1.04
C ALA A 79 -6.68 6.70 -0.16
N GLU A 80 -7.95 6.36 -0.42
CA GLU A 80 -8.69 5.31 0.31
C GLU A 80 -8.12 3.92 0.02
N ILE A 81 -7.74 3.64 -1.23
CA ILE A 81 -7.04 2.40 -1.61
C ILE A 81 -5.71 2.28 -0.84
N LEU A 82 -4.90 3.34 -0.83
CA LEU A 82 -3.62 3.35 -0.12
C LEU A 82 -3.82 3.26 1.40
N LEU A 83 -4.85 3.89 1.95
CA LEU A 83 -5.13 3.82 3.38
C LEU A 83 -5.56 2.42 3.81
N HIS A 84 -6.41 1.74 3.06
CA HIS A 84 -7.01 0.48 3.49
C HIS A 84 -6.26 -0.75 2.98
N ASN A 85 -5.99 -0.81 1.68
CA ASN A 85 -5.57 -2.06 1.06
C ASN A 85 -4.09 -2.39 1.30
N THR A 86 -3.24 -1.38 1.48
CA THR A 86 -1.81 -1.59 1.81
C THR A 86 -1.59 -2.33 3.13
N LYS A 87 -2.62 -2.42 4.00
CA LYS A 87 -2.60 -3.16 5.27
C LYS A 87 -3.22 -4.56 5.17
N ALA A 88 -3.52 -5.05 3.96
CA ALA A 88 -4.17 -6.36 3.78
C ALA A 88 -3.40 -7.53 4.42
N MET A 89 -2.08 -7.39 4.62
CA MET A 89 -1.23 -8.39 5.29
C MET A 89 -0.76 -7.99 6.68
N MET A 90 -1.31 -6.91 7.23
CA MET A 90 -0.95 -6.47 8.57
C MET A 90 -1.56 -7.41 9.60
N ALA A 91 -0.72 -8.00 10.44
CA ALA A 91 -1.15 -8.82 11.55
C ALA A 91 -2.09 -8.05 12.48
N THR A 92 -3.18 -8.71 12.86
CA THR A 92 -4.12 -8.22 13.87
C THR A 92 -4.07 -9.13 15.09
N GLN A 93 -4.70 -8.72 16.20
CA GLN A 93 -4.84 -9.60 17.37
C GLN A 93 -5.60 -10.89 17.03
N ALA A 94 -6.60 -10.82 16.14
CA ALA A 94 -7.38 -11.98 15.73
C ALA A 94 -6.65 -12.85 14.69
N GLN A 95 -5.79 -12.24 13.87
CA GLN A 95 -5.10 -12.92 12.78
C GLN A 95 -3.62 -12.49 12.76
N PRO A 96 -2.75 -13.18 13.51
CA PRO A 96 -1.38 -12.72 13.72
C PRO A 96 -0.42 -13.00 12.57
N HIS A 97 -0.82 -13.65 11.49
CA HIS A 97 0.08 -13.82 10.33
C HIS A 97 1.01 -15.04 10.41
N ASP A 98 1.40 -15.44 11.62
CA ASP A 98 2.73 -16.01 11.96
C ASP A 98 3.81 -14.95 12.28
N LEU A 99 3.43 -13.68 12.32
CA LEU A 99 4.28 -12.57 12.72
C LEU A 99 4.31 -12.46 14.26
N ALA A 100 5.34 -11.80 14.79
CA ALA A 100 5.56 -11.77 16.24
C ALA A 100 4.49 -11.00 17.03
N GLY A 101 3.69 -10.15 16.38
CA GLY A 101 2.60 -9.45 17.04
C GLY A 101 1.75 -8.59 16.12
N PRO A 102 0.67 -7.99 16.66
CA PRO A 102 -0.20 -7.09 15.91
C PRO A 102 0.54 -5.86 15.36
N GLY A 103 0.11 -5.38 14.20
CA GLY A 103 0.70 -4.22 13.50
C GLY A 103 1.95 -4.56 12.69
N TRP A 104 2.44 -5.81 12.75
CA TRP A 104 3.55 -6.27 11.93
C TRP A 104 3.04 -6.65 10.55
N GLN A 105 3.84 -6.39 9.53
CA GLN A 105 3.55 -6.76 8.16
C GLN A 105 4.86 -7.14 7.46
N GLN A 106 4.80 -8.18 6.62
CA GLN A 106 5.90 -8.54 5.74
C GLN A 106 6.14 -7.45 4.69
N GLU A 107 7.40 -7.27 4.29
CA GLU A 107 7.80 -6.27 3.31
C GLU A 107 7.20 -6.50 1.91
N HIS A 108 7.55 -7.62 1.28
CA HIS A 108 7.30 -7.80 -0.16
C HIS A 108 7.03 -9.26 -0.55
N TRP A 109 6.36 -9.45 -1.68
CA TRP A 109 6.08 -10.74 -2.31
C TRP A 109 5.85 -10.57 -3.81
N SER A 110 5.71 -11.65 -4.57
CA SER A 110 5.63 -11.59 -6.03
C SER A 110 4.22 -11.74 -6.56
N PHE A 111 3.83 -10.88 -7.51
CA PHE A 111 2.67 -11.06 -8.39
C PHE A 111 3.02 -11.77 -9.71
N ALA A 112 4.32 -11.89 -10.02
CA ALA A 112 4.83 -12.67 -11.14
C ALA A 112 5.19 -14.10 -10.68
N PRO A 113 5.23 -15.10 -11.58
CA PRO A 113 5.70 -16.44 -11.25
C PRO A 113 7.14 -16.42 -10.67
N PRO A 114 7.43 -17.13 -9.56
CA PRO A 114 6.49 -17.87 -8.72
C PRO A 114 5.66 -16.92 -7.85
N ARG A 115 4.34 -16.88 -8.10
CA ARG A 115 3.42 -15.96 -7.42
C ARG A 115 3.34 -16.28 -5.94
N GLY A 116 3.33 -15.25 -5.12
CA GLY A 116 3.24 -15.34 -3.67
C GLY A 116 4.57 -15.61 -2.98
N CYS A 117 5.69 -15.67 -3.71
CA CYS A 117 7.03 -15.74 -3.11
C CYS A 117 7.58 -14.32 -2.84
N GLY A 118 8.12 -14.09 -1.64
CA GLY A 118 9.05 -12.98 -1.38
C GLY A 118 10.47 -13.51 -1.09
N LEU A 119 11.42 -12.60 -0.87
CA LEU A 119 12.77 -12.96 -0.41
C LEU A 119 12.80 -13.39 1.07
N HIS A 120 11.90 -12.84 1.89
CA HIS A 120 11.78 -13.19 3.30
C HIS A 120 10.38 -12.89 3.86
N ARG A 121 10.02 -13.55 4.96
CA ARG A 121 8.79 -13.33 5.73
C ARG A 121 8.97 -12.38 6.92
N TYR A 122 10.06 -11.63 6.97
CA TYR A 122 10.36 -10.78 8.11
C TYR A 122 9.61 -9.45 8.06
N TRP A 123 9.35 -8.92 9.26
CA TRP A 123 8.94 -7.54 9.46
C TRP A 123 10.15 -6.62 9.32
N LEU A 124 10.01 -5.56 8.52
CA LEU A 124 10.97 -4.47 8.50
C LEU A 124 10.34 -3.20 9.12
N PRO A 125 11.07 -2.48 10.00
CA PRO A 125 10.53 -1.31 10.69
C PRO A 125 9.96 -0.23 9.77
N TRP A 126 10.52 -0.08 8.57
CA TRP A 126 10.08 0.93 7.61
C TRP A 126 8.62 0.73 7.21
N VAL A 127 8.12 -0.52 7.14
CA VAL A 127 6.74 -0.82 6.76
C VAL A 127 5.77 -0.24 7.79
N SER A 128 6.07 -0.44 9.07
CA SER A 128 5.26 0.14 10.15
C SER A 128 5.34 1.66 10.20
N VAL A 129 6.53 2.23 9.97
CA VAL A 129 6.70 3.69 9.86
C VAL A 129 5.85 4.25 8.70
N SER A 130 5.85 3.57 7.55
CA SER A 130 5.06 3.96 6.38
C SER A 130 3.56 3.94 6.67
N HIS A 131 3.07 2.86 7.28
CA HIS A 131 1.66 2.76 7.69
C HIS A 131 1.27 3.86 8.69
N LEU A 132 2.07 4.06 9.74
CA LEU A 132 1.79 5.07 10.76
C LEU A 132 1.80 6.48 10.18
N HIS A 133 2.77 6.80 9.32
CA HIS A 133 2.82 8.10 8.65
C HIS A 133 1.60 8.32 7.75
N GLY A 134 1.25 7.33 6.93
CA GLY A 134 0.07 7.36 6.08
C GLY A 134 -1.22 7.60 6.86
N MET A 135 -1.43 6.86 7.94
CA MET A 135 -2.60 7.00 8.80
C MET A 135 -2.64 8.36 9.52
N ALA A 136 -1.52 8.81 10.07
CA ALA A 136 -1.45 10.09 10.78
C ALA A 136 -1.65 11.28 9.84
N SER A 137 -1.01 11.25 8.66
CA SER A 137 -1.18 12.28 7.63
C SER A 137 -2.61 12.31 7.11
N TRP A 138 -3.20 11.15 6.79
CA TRP A 138 -4.62 11.05 6.43
C TRP A 138 -5.53 11.67 7.50
N ALA A 139 -5.34 11.30 8.76
CA ALA A 139 -6.18 11.79 9.86
C ALA A 139 -6.11 13.31 10.00
N ARG A 140 -4.91 13.90 9.82
CA ARG A 140 -4.73 15.36 9.76
C ARG A 140 -5.51 15.98 8.61
N GLU A 141 -5.39 15.43 7.40
CA GLU A 141 -6.11 15.96 6.23
C GLU A 141 -7.62 15.74 6.30
N LYS A 142 -8.11 14.75 7.04
CA LYS A 142 -9.55 14.54 7.27
C LYS A 142 -10.15 15.52 8.29
N THR A 143 -9.34 16.03 9.22
CA THR A 143 -9.80 16.86 10.35
C THR A 143 -9.66 18.36 10.10
N LEU A 144 -8.79 18.78 9.19
CA LEU A 144 -8.74 20.17 8.74
C LEU A 144 -10.12 20.57 8.17
N ARG A 145 -10.70 21.67 8.64
CA ARG A 145 -11.93 22.21 8.06
C ARG A 145 -11.59 23.07 6.86
#